data_AF-A0AAD2DVI1-F1
#
_entry.id   AF-A0AAD2DVI1-F1
#
_cell.length_a   1.000
_cell.length_b   1.000
_cell.length_c   1.000
_cell.angle_alpha   90.00
_cell.angle_beta   90.00
_cell.angle_gamma   90.00
#
_symmetry.space_group_name_H-M   'P 1'
#
loop_
_entity.id
_entity.type
_entity.pdbx_description
1 polymer ?
#
loop_
_entity_poly.entity_id
_entity_poly.type
_entity_poly.pdbx_seq_one_letter_code
_entity_poly.pdbx_strand_id
1 'polypeptide(L)'
;MYLQLMDIGKVKGDDENVEHNGDTVGFRETFQFYRGKPGSSSKTSWLMHEFRVIDHLPSVEGQKKLENWVLCEIWNKERGWYYENKFIIIFFPKKVLQLEEEETD
;
A
#
# COMPACT_ATOMS: atom_id res chain seq x y z
N MET A 1 2.60 10.14 15.41
CA MET A 1 2.32 9.69 16.80
C MET A 1 1.21 8.64 16.87
N TYR A 2 0.06 8.80 16.19
CA TYR A 2 -1.04 7.81 16.24
C TYR A 2 -0.73 6.44 15.60
N LEU A 3 0.04 6.39 14.52
CA LEU A 3 0.43 5.14 13.86
C LEU A 3 1.32 4.24 14.74
N GLN A 4 2.01 4.79 15.75
CA GLN A 4 2.93 4.03 16.60
C GLN A 4 2.20 3.14 17.64
N LEU A 5 0.88 3.31 17.79
CA LEU A 5 0.02 2.49 18.65
C LEU A 5 -0.80 1.45 17.85
N MET A 6 -0.56 1.34 16.54
CA MET A 6 -1.23 0.38 15.68
C MET A 6 -0.23 -0.66 15.18
N ASP A 7 -0.58 -1.93 15.37
CA ASP A 7 0.13 -3.04 14.75
C ASP A 7 -0.38 -3.22 13.32
N ILE A 8 0.47 -3.70 12.41
CA ILE A 8 0.12 -4.01 11.03
C ILE A 8 0.38 -5.49 10.76
N GLY A 9 -0.56 -6.16 10.09
CA GLY A 9 -0.42 -7.57 9.74
C GLY A 9 -0.90 -7.84 8.32
N LYS A 10 -0.18 -8.72 7.60
CA LYS A 10 -0.58 -9.19 6.27
C LYS A 10 -1.92 -9.93 6.38
N VAL A 11 -2.85 -9.60 5.49
CA VAL A 11 -4.10 -10.35 5.33
C VAL A 11 -3.75 -11.66 4.64
N LYS A 12 -4.22 -12.80 5.16
CA LYS A 12 -3.93 -14.11 4.58
C LYS A 12 -4.43 -14.17 3.13
N GLY A 13 -3.55 -14.53 2.22
CA GLY A 13 -3.77 -14.65 0.79
C GLY A 13 -2.43 -14.65 0.06
N ASP A 14 -2.40 -15.21 -1.14
CA ASP A 14 -1.26 -15.05 -2.05
C ASP A 14 -1.20 -13.61 -2.55
N ASP A 15 -0.03 -13.18 -3.01
CA ASP A 15 0.16 -11.85 -3.59
C ASP A 15 -0.70 -11.73 -4.86
N GLU A 16 -1.40 -10.62 -5.02
CA GLU A 16 -2.29 -10.40 -6.18
C GLU A 16 -1.52 -9.78 -7.34
N ASN A 17 -1.72 -10.31 -8.55
CA ASN A 17 -1.13 -9.71 -9.76
C ASN A 17 -1.74 -8.34 -10.03
N VAL A 18 -0.88 -7.38 -10.37
CA VAL A 18 -1.28 -6.10 -10.94
C VAL A 18 -1.03 -6.18 -12.44
N GLU A 19 -2.11 -6.10 -13.22
CA GLU A 19 -2.06 -6.21 -14.68
C GLU A 19 -2.29 -4.84 -15.33
N HIS A 20 -1.54 -4.57 -16.39
CA HIS A 20 -1.77 -3.42 -17.26
C HIS A 20 -1.67 -3.89 -18.71
N ASN A 21 -2.72 -3.66 -19.50
CA ASN A 21 -2.81 -4.09 -20.90
C ASN A 21 -2.60 -5.61 -21.12
N GLY A 22 -2.95 -6.44 -20.13
CA GLY A 22 -2.80 -7.90 -20.20
C GLY A 22 -1.42 -8.43 -19.77
N ASP A 23 -0.50 -7.54 -19.39
CA ASP A 23 0.80 -7.91 -18.84
C ASP A 23 0.84 -7.68 -17.32
N THR A 24 1.40 -8.64 -16.58
CA THR A 24 1.68 -8.43 -15.15
C THR A 24 2.80 -7.42 -15.00
N VAL A 25 2.49 -6.27 -14.40
CA VAL A 25 3.46 -5.18 -14.14
C VAL A 25 3.96 -5.18 -12.70
N GLY A 26 3.28 -5.88 -11.80
CA GLY A 26 3.63 -5.89 -10.38
C GLY A 26 2.81 -6.86 -9.55
N PHE A 27 3.03 -6.80 -8.24
CA PHE A 27 2.31 -7.56 -7.22
C PHE A 27 1.76 -6.62 -6.16
N ARG A 28 0.60 -6.98 -5.60
CA ARG A 28 -0.07 -6.27 -4.52
C ARG A 28 -0.19 -7.18 -3.31
N GLU A 29 0.26 -6.69 -2.16
CA GLU A 29 0.00 -7.30 -0.86
C GLU A 29 -0.99 -6.44 -0.05
N THR A 30 -1.92 -7.09 0.64
CA THR A 30 -2.88 -6.41 1.51
C THR A 30 -2.53 -6.58 2.98
N PHE A 31 -2.54 -5.47 3.70
CA PHE A 31 -2.29 -5.40 5.13
C PHE A 31 -3.48 -4.76 5.84
N GLN A 32 -3.70 -5.19 7.08
CA GLN A 32 -4.74 -4.67 7.97
C GLN A 32 -4.09 -4.04 9.20
N PHE A 33 -4.53 -2.84 9.57
CA PHE A 33 -4.12 -2.22 10.82
C PHE A 33 -4.98 -2.71 11.99
N TYR A 34 -4.34 -2.88 13.14
CA TYR A 34 -4.95 -3.30 14.40
C TYR A 34 -4.64 -2.28 15.48
N ARG A 35 -5.65 -1.90 16.26
CA ARG A 35 -5.49 -0.97 17.38
C ARG A 35 -5.39 -1.74 18.68
N GLY A 36 -4.39 -1.44 19.49
CA GLY A 36 -4.20 -2.04 20.81
C GLY A 36 -2.89 -2.81 20.92
N LYS A 37 -2.75 -3.64 21.96
CA LYS A 37 -1.55 -4.46 22.19
C LYS A 37 -1.73 -5.86 21.60
N PRO A 38 -0.64 -6.57 21.27
CA PRO A 38 -0.71 -7.99 20.93
C PRO A 38 -1.50 -8.78 22.00
N GLY A 39 -2.56 -9.49 21.58
CA GLY A 39 -3.44 -10.27 22.46
C GLY A 39 -4.76 -9.58 22.85
N SER A 40 -4.87 -8.26 22.74
CA SER A 40 -6.12 -7.50 22.92
C SER A 40 -6.39 -6.51 21.79
N SER A 41 -5.73 -6.72 20.65
CA SER A 41 -5.84 -5.85 19.50
C SER A 41 -7.20 -6.03 18.81
N SER A 42 -7.74 -4.91 18.33
CA SER A 42 -9.00 -4.86 17.60
C SER A 42 -8.73 -4.53 16.13
N LYS A 43 -9.37 -5.28 15.23
CA LYS A 43 -9.33 -5.01 13.79
C LYS A 43 -9.89 -3.61 13.53
N THR A 44 -9.14 -2.78 12.82
CA THR A 44 -9.62 -1.46 12.39
C THR A 44 -10.24 -1.52 11.00
N SER A 45 -10.82 -0.41 10.54
CA SER A 45 -11.23 -0.26 9.14
C SER A 45 -10.10 0.20 8.21
N TRP A 46 -8.91 0.45 8.75
CA TRP A 46 -7.75 0.90 7.99
C TRP A 46 -7.05 -0.28 7.32
N LEU A 47 -6.88 -0.20 6.02
CA LEU A 47 -6.16 -1.16 5.19
C LEU A 47 -4.99 -0.48 4.50
N MET A 48 -3.98 -1.27 4.14
CA MET A 48 -2.88 -0.84 3.28
C MET A 48 -2.70 -1.83 2.15
N HIS A 49 -2.52 -1.33 0.93
CA HIS A 49 -2.01 -2.10 -0.19
C HIS A 49 -0.57 -1.69 -0.41
N GLU A 50 0.34 -2.65 -0.35
CA GLU A 50 1.71 -2.48 -0.79
C GLU A 50 1.84 -3.01 -2.21
N PHE A 51 2.30 -2.17 -3.13
CA PHE A 51 2.52 -2.49 -4.53
C PHE A 51 4.02 -2.53 -4.82
N ARG A 52 4.45 -3.61 -5.48
CA ARG A 52 5.83 -3.79 -5.96
C ARG A 52 5.81 -3.96 -7.47
N VAL A 53 6.63 -3.20 -8.18
CA VAL A 53 6.80 -3.33 -9.63
C VAL A 53 7.76 -4.48 -9.93
N ILE A 54 7.54 -5.22 -11.01
CA ILE A 54 8.49 -6.24 -11.47
C ILE A 54 9.73 -5.54 -12.06
N ASP A 55 10.92 -5.91 -11.59
CA ASP A 55 12.22 -5.32 -11.99
C ASP A 55 12.57 -5.46 -13.49
N HIS A 56 11.77 -6.20 -14.25
CA HIS A 56 12.03 -6.59 -15.64
C HIS A 56 11.27 -5.77 -16.69
N LEU A 57 10.56 -4.70 -16.31
CA LEU A 57 10.00 -3.79 -17.31
C LEU A 57 11.14 -3.24 -18.18
N PRO A 58 11.02 -3.27 -19.52
CA PRO A 58 12.08 -2.79 -20.40
C PRO A 58 12.37 -1.33 -20.05
N SER A 59 13.59 -1.08 -19.56
CA SER A 59 14.07 0.27 -19.27
C SER A 59 13.95 1.09 -20.55
N VAL A 60 13.03 2.04 -20.60
CA VAL A 60 13.08 3.10 -21.61
C VAL A 60 14.39 3.85 -21.39
N GLU A 61 15.20 4.03 -22.44
CA GLU A 61 16.46 4.76 -22.35
C GLU A 61 16.24 6.13 -21.69
N GLY A 62 16.91 6.37 -20.56
CA GLY A 62 16.79 7.59 -19.76
C GLY A 62 15.87 7.51 -18.53
N GLN A 63 15.11 6.43 -18.35
CA GLN A 63 14.35 6.21 -17.11
C GLN A 63 15.24 5.57 -16.04
N LYS A 64 15.33 6.20 -14.86
CA LYS A 64 15.96 5.58 -13.71
C LYS A 64 15.15 4.35 -13.32
N LYS A 65 15.79 3.18 -13.33
CA LYS A 65 15.21 1.94 -12.83
C LYS A 65 14.71 2.18 -11.40
N LEU A 66 13.43 1.92 -11.16
CA LEU A 66 12.76 2.11 -9.86
C LEU A 66 13.14 0.99 -8.89
N GLU A 67 14.43 0.66 -8.81
CA GLU A 67 14.92 -0.44 -7.98
C GLU A 67 14.56 -0.16 -6.52
N ASN A 68 13.80 -1.06 -5.91
CA ASN A 68 13.40 -1.03 -4.50
C ASN A 68 12.38 0.06 -4.12
N TRP A 69 11.53 0.48 -5.06
CA TRP A 69 10.42 1.38 -4.73
C TRP A 69 9.22 0.55 -4.30
N VAL A 70 8.51 1.04 -3.29
CA VAL A 70 7.24 0.47 -2.86
C VAL A 70 6.21 1.58 -2.85
N LEU A 71 5.09 1.35 -3.53
CA LEU A 71 3.94 2.24 -3.47
C LEU A 71 2.97 1.65 -2.44
N CYS A 72 2.63 2.41 -1.42
CA CYS A 72 1.63 2.02 -0.45
C CYS A 72 0.39 2.90 -0.60
N GLU A 73 -0.77 2.29 -0.75
CA GLU A 73 -2.06 2.95 -0.65
C GLU A 73 -2.62 2.64 0.74
N ILE A 74 -3.10 3.63 1.49
CA ILE A 74 -3.72 3.44 2.80
C ILE A 74 -5.11 4.06 2.76
N TRP A 75 -6.13 3.29 3.12
CA TRP A 75 -7.51 3.80 3.17
C TRP A 75 -8.28 3.29 4.38
N ASN A 76 -9.30 4.05 4.77
CA ASN A 76 -10.25 3.68 5.79
C ASN A 76 -11.59 3.30 5.17
N LYS A 77 -12.09 2.11 5.50
CA LYS A 77 -13.44 1.67 5.12
C LYS A 77 -14.47 2.14 6.17
N GLU A 78 -15.05 3.32 5.96
CA GLU A 78 -16.22 3.76 6.73
C GLU A 78 -17.53 3.11 6.23
N ARG A 79 -18.56 3.19 7.07
CA ARG A 79 -19.75 2.35 7.01
C ARG A 79 -20.60 2.64 5.77
N GLY A 80 -20.48 1.78 4.78
CA GLY A 80 -21.51 1.59 3.75
C GLY A 80 -20.93 1.72 2.35
N TRP A 81 -20.45 2.90 1.97
CA TRP A 81 -20.06 3.18 0.59
C TRP A 81 -19.04 4.33 0.54
N TYR A 82 -17.98 4.16 -0.27
CA TYR A 82 -16.87 5.07 -0.60
C TYR A 82 -15.74 5.31 0.43
N TYR A 83 -14.54 5.54 -0.12
CA TYR A 83 -13.24 5.62 0.54
C TYR A 83 -12.99 7.05 1.05
N GLU A 84 -13.27 7.34 2.32
CA GLU A 84 -13.25 8.73 2.81
C GLU A 84 -11.85 9.34 2.94
N ASN A 85 -10.79 8.52 2.96
CA ASN A 85 -9.42 8.99 3.06
C ASN A 85 -8.49 8.01 2.36
N LYS A 86 -7.89 8.39 1.23
CA LYS A 86 -6.87 7.60 0.52
C LYS A 86 -5.55 8.36 0.56
N PHE A 87 -4.58 7.79 1.25
CA PHE A 87 -3.21 8.31 1.27
C PHE A 87 -2.34 7.42 0.40
N ILE A 88 -1.58 8.06 -0.48
CA ILE A 88 -0.54 7.38 -1.25
C ILE A 88 0.80 7.71 -0.60
N ILE A 89 1.53 6.66 -0.21
CA ILE A 89 2.88 6.76 0.34
C ILE A 89 3.84 6.08 -0.61
N ILE A 90 4.81 6.83 -1.13
CA ILE A 90 5.88 6.28 -1.96
C ILE A 90 7.13 6.10 -1.09
N PHE A 91 7.58 4.86 -0.94
CA PHE A 91 8.82 4.50 -0.28
C PHE A 91 9.93 4.34 -1.35
N PHE A 92 10.93 5.20 -1.27
CA PHE A 92 12.21 5.04 -1.96
C PHE A 92 13.19 4.48 -0.94
N PRO A 93 14.14 3.61 -1.30
CA PRO A 93 14.86 2.71 -0.38
C PRO A 93 14.89 3.17 1.09
N LYS A 94 13.87 2.75 1.84
CA LYS A 94 13.67 2.96 3.29
C LYS A 94 13.49 4.40 3.80
N LYS A 95 13.25 5.38 2.93
CA LYS A 95 12.83 6.75 3.28
C LYS A 95 11.40 6.99 2.80
N VAL A 96 10.51 7.33 3.73
CA VAL A 96 9.18 7.88 3.43
C VAL A 96 9.41 9.23 2.74
N LEU A 97 9.02 9.37 1.47
CA LEU A 97 9.29 10.61 0.72
C LEU A 97 8.05 11.45 0.42
N GLN A 98 6.84 10.90 0.44
CA GLN A 98 5.65 11.70 0.15
C GLN A 98 4.38 11.09 0.75
N LEU A 99 3.54 11.94 1.36
CA LEU A 99 2.13 11.69 1.64
C LEU A 99 1.37 12.53 0.62
N GLU A 100 0.78 11.91 -0.39
CA GLU A 100 -0.18 12.57 -1.26
C GLU A 100 -1.58 12.19 -0.79
N GLU A 101 -2.38 13.19 -0.42
CA GLU A 101 -3.82 13.03 -0.26
C GLU A 101 -4.44 13.04 -1.66
N GLU A 102 -5.12 11.95 -2.03
CA GLU A 102 -5.91 11.92 -3.26
C GLU A 102 -7.26 12.59 -2.94
N GLU A 103 -7.47 13.80 -3.46
CA GLU A 103 -8.80 14.43 -3.46
C GLU A 103 -9.71 13.56 -4.34
N THR A 104 -10.74 12.99 -3.73
CA THR A 104 -11.74 12.19 -4.44
C THR A 104 -12.84 13.14 -4.91
N ASP A 105 -13.01 13.26 -6.22
CA ASP A 105 -14.08 14.03 -6.90
C ASP A 105 -15.44 13.29 -6.83
#